data_AF-A0AA35E514-F1
#
_entry.id   AF-A0AA35E514-F1
#
_cell.length_a   1.000
_cell.length_b   1.000
_cell.length_c   1.000
_cell.angle_alpha   90.00
_cell.angle_beta   90.00
_cell.angle_gamma   90.00
#
_symmetry.space_group_name_H-M   'P 1'
#
loop_
_entity.id
_entity.type
_entity.pdbx_description
1 polymer ?
#
loop_
_entity_poly.entity_id
_entity_poly.type
_entity_poly.pdbx_seq_one_letter_code
_entity_poly.pdbx_strand_id
1 'polypeptide(L)'
;MDHSNKKQPVSITDTNQDIVTWWHHYCLLSTMPIVRCQIAWLENVTQAMQLEAELFQAIAKSSEKLTLCMTDNKKNGNAKELTEHYQEMVKTLTDANLERFAKVSQLSHEFRRSLWEEI
;
A
#
# COMPACT_ATOMS: atom_id res chain seq x y z
N MET A 1 21.80 65.90 22.38
CA MET A 1 21.05 65.27 23.48
C MET A 1 20.69 63.88 23.02
N ASP A 2 21.52 62.91 23.38
CA ASP A 2 21.38 61.50 22.98
C ASP A 2 20.24 60.83 23.75
N HIS A 3 19.19 60.43 23.05
CA HIS A 3 18.21 59.49 23.59
C HIS A 3 18.82 58.09 23.58
N SER A 4 19.45 57.72 24.71
CA SER A 4 19.90 56.36 24.98
C SER A 4 18.75 55.37 24.84
N ASN A 5 18.83 54.57 23.78
CA ASN A 5 18.01 53.39 23.51
C ASN A 5 18.30 52.33 24.59
N LYS A 6 17.58 52.39 25.72
CA LYS A 6 17.65 51.34 26.76
C LYS A 6 16.93 50.11 26.23
N LYS A 7 17.71 49.14 25.71
CA LYS A 7 17.25 47.78 25.49
C LYS A 7 16.72 47.23 26.81
N GLN A 8 15.40 47.07 26.87
CA GLN A 8 14.71 46.46 27.99
C GLN A 8 15.18 45.00 28.12
N PRO A 9 15.54 44.53 29.33
CA PRO A 9 15.96 43.16 29.52
C PRO A 9 14.77 42.24 29.24
N VAL A 10 14.90 41.37 28.24
CA VAL A 10 13.92 40.31 27.96
C VAL A 10 13.69 39.55 29.27
N SER A 11 12.44 39.42 29.70
CA SER A 11 12.15 38.74 30.95
C SER A 11 12.42 37.24 30.78
N ILE A 12 12.99 36.62 31.82
CA ILE A 12 13.31 35.18 31.83
C ILE A 12 12.05 34.35 31.57
N THR A 13 10.89 34.84 32.00
CA THR A 13 9.56 34.27 31.74
C THR A 13 9.21 34.22 30.25
N ASP A 14 9.52 35.28 29.49
CA ASP A 14 9.26 35.33 28.05
C ASP A 14 10.19 34.36 27.30
N THR A 15 11.45 34.27 27.74
CA THR A 15 12.43 33.32 27.16
C THR A 15 12.02 31.86 27.40
N ASN A 16 11.49 31.54 28.58
CA ASN A 16 10.99 30.20 28.88
C ASN A 16 9.78 29.83 28.02
N GLN A 17 8.87 30.78 27.77
CA GLN A 17 7.72 30.56 26.91
C GLN A 17 8.14 30.30 25.46
N ASP A 18 9.11 31.05 24.95
CA ASP A 18 9.65 30.88 23.60
C ASP A 18 10.33 29.51 23.42
N ILE A 19 11.07 29.04 24.43
CA ILE A 19 11.71 27.71 24.42
C ILE A 19 10.66 26.61 24.40
N VAL A 20 9.60 26.73 25.19
CA VAL A 20 8.50 25.75 25.23
C VAL A 20 7.77 25.72 23.89
N THR A 21 7.46 26.88 23.30
CA THR A 21 6.81 26.97 21.99
C THR A 21 7.69 26.38 20.88
N TRP A 22 8.99 26.69 20.88
CA TRP A 22 9.96 26.09 19.94
C TRP A 22 10.04 24.58 20.10
N TRP A 23 10.09 24.07 21.33
CA TRP A 23 10.14 22.64 21.61
C TRP A 23 8.90 21.90 21.10
N HIS A 24 7.70 22.46 21.33
CA HIS A 24 6.46 21.91 20.79
C HIS A 24 6.45 21.91 19.26
N HIS A 25 6.88 23.01 18.64
CA HIS A 25 6.97 23.11 17.19
C HIS A 25 7.95 22.07 16.62
N TYR A 26 9.11 21.91 17.25
CA TYR A 26 10.12 20.92 16.88
C TYR A 26 9.59 19.48 17.03
N CYS A 27 8.88 19.17 18.12
CA CYS A 27 8.26 17.87 18.32
C CYS A 27 7.20 17.56 17.25
N LEU A 28 6.39 18.55 16.86
CA LEU A 28 5.42 18.37 15.78
C LEU A 28 6.12 18.09 14.45
N LEU A 29 7.15 18.87 14.12
CA LEU A 29 7.92 18.66 12.89
C LEU A 29 8.68 17.34 12.88
N SER A 30 9.21 16.89 14.01
CA SER A 30 9.96 15.63 14.11
C SER A 30 9.07 14.39 13.92
N THR A 31 7.75 14.50 14.10
CA THR A 31 6.81 13.40 13.83
C THR A 31 6.41 13.29 12.36
N MET A 32 6.62 14.34 11.54
CA MET A 32 6.18 14.36 10.15
C MET A 32 6.77 13.23 9.28
N PRO A 33 8.08 12.92 9.37
CA PRO A 33 8.66 11.79 8.63
C PRO A 33 8.01 10.46 9.01
N ILE A 34 7.74 10.24 10.30
CA ILE A 34 7.08 9.03 10.79
C ILE A 34 5.67 8.91 10.20
N VAL A 35 4.90 10.01 10.21
CA VAL A 35 3.55 10.03 9.62
C VAL A 35 3.60 9.71 8.13
N ARG A 36 4.56 10.25 7.38
CA ARG A 36 4.72 9.95 5.95
C ARG A 36 5.11 8.50 5.69
N CYS A 37 6.01 7.94 6.50
CA CYS A 37 6.32 6.51 6.46
C CYS A 37 5.08 5.63 6.71
N GLN A 38 4.23 6.01 7.67
CA GLN A 38 2.98 5.28 7.95
C GLN A 38 2.02 5.34 6.75
N ILE A 39 1.90 6.50 6.10
CA ILE A 39 1.09 6.66 4.89
C ILE A 39 1.63 5.78 3.75
N ALA A 40 2.93 5.87 3.45
CA ALA A 40 3.56 5.07 2.40
C ALA A 40 3.40 3.56 2.64
N TRP A 41 3.45 3.12 3.91
CA TRP A 41 3.18 1.75 4.29
C TRP A 41 1.73 1.33 4.02
N LEU A 42 0.75 2.13 4.46
CA LEU A 42 -0.67 1.85 4.23
C LEU A 42 -1.03 1.80 2.73
N GLU A 43 -0.47 2.70 1.94
CA GLU A 43 -0.65 2.72 0.49
C GLU A 43 -0.12 1.44 -0.17
N ASN A 44 1.05 0.97 0.27
CA ASN A 44 1.63 -0.27 -0.27
C ASN A 44 0.82 -1.51 0.12
N VAL A 45 0.39 -1.59 1.39
CA VAL A 45 -0.49 -2.68 1.87
C VAL A 45 -1.79 -2.72 1.08
N THR A 46 -2.39 -1.55 0.83
CA THR A 46 -3.64 -1.44 0.06
C THR A 46 -3.44 -1.93 -1.38
N GLN A 47 -2.34 -1.55 -2.03
CA GLN A 47 -2.00 -2.03 -3.37
C GLN A 47 -1.77 -3.54 -3.40
N ALA A 48 -1.08 -4.11 -2.41
CA ALA A 48 -0.90 -5.56 -2.31
C ALA A 48 -2.24 -6.29 -2.11
N MET A 49 -3.12 -5.78 -1.25
CA MET A 49 -4.47 -6.35 -1.06
C MET A 49 -5.31 -6.32 -2.34
N GLN A 50 -5.21 -5.26 -3.13
CA GLN A 50 -5.90 -5.16 -4.42
C GLN A 50 -5.45 -6.28 -5.39
N LEU A 51 -4.15 -6.55 -5.44
CA LEU A 51 -3.60 -7.64 -6.25
C LEU A 51 -4.09 -9.03 -5.80
N GLU A 52 -4.21 -9.27 -4.49
CA GLU A 52 -4.79 -10.52 -3.97
C GLU A 52 -6.29 -10.63 -4.28
N ALA A 53 -7.04 -9.53 -4.18
CA ALA A 53 -8.46 -9.50 -4.51
C ALA A 53 -8.71 -9.82 -5.99
N GLU A 54 -7.88 -9.30 -6.90
CA GLU A 54 -7.92 -9.63 -8.33
C GLU A 54 -7.67 -11.12 -8.59
N LEU A 55 -6.69 -11.71 -7.89
CA LEU A 55 -6.44 -13.15 -7.96
C LEU A 55 -7.63 -13.98 -7.46
N PHE A 56 -8.21 -13.63 -6.31
CA PHE A 56 -9.39 -14.32 -5.79
C PHE A 56 -10.58 -14.21 -6.74
N GLN A 57 -10.77 -13.06 -7.38
CA GLN A 57 -11.81 -12.89 -8.38
C GLN A 57 -11.57 -13.79 -9.60
N ALA A 58 -10.32 -13.92 -10.07
CA ALA A 58 -9.97 -14.82 -11.17
C ALA A 58 -10.21 -16.29 -10.80
N ILE A 59 -9.83 -16.71 -9.58
CA ILE A 59 -10.09 -18.06 -9.06
C ILE A 59 -11.60 -18.35 -9.05
N ALA A 60 -12.39 -17.45 -8.46
CA ALA A 60 -13.83 -17.61 -8.34
C ALA A 60 -14.51 -17.74 -9.71
N LYS A 61 -14.19 -16.86 -10.67
CA LYS A 61 -14.72 -16.93 -12.04
C LYS A 61 -14.35 -18.22 -12.76
N SER A 62 -13.10 -18.68 -12.62
CA SER A 62 -12.67 -19.91 -13.27
C SER A 62 -13.32 -21.17 -12.65
N SER A 63 -13.52 -21.16 -11.34
CA SER A 63 -14.18 -22.24 -10.60
C SER A 63 -15.67 -22.32 -10.96
N GLU A 64 -16.32 -21.17 -11.11
CA GLU A 64 -17.69 -21.08 -11.62
C GLU A 64 -17.80 -21.67 -13.02
N LYS A 65 -16.92 -21.26 -13.96
CA LYS A 65 -16.90 -21.79 -15.34
C LYS A 65 -16.73 -23.32 -15.38
N LEU A 66 -15.83 -23.87 -14.57
CA LEU A 66 -15.61 -25.31 -14.46
C LEU A 66 -16.84 -26.03 -13.88
N THR A 67 -17.46 -25.46 -12.84
CA THR A 67 -18.65 -26.02 -12.20
C THR A 67 -19.85 -26.03 -13.15
N LEU A 68 -20.03 -24.96 -13.93
CA LEU A 68 -21.06 -24.90 -14.98
C LEU A 68 -20.84 -25.97 -16.05
N CYS A 69 -19.60 -26.14 -16.54
CA CYS A 69 -19.27 -27.21 -17.49
C CYS A 69 -19.61 -28.61 -16.95
N MET A 70 -19.37 -28.86 -15.65
CA MET A 70 -19.69 -30.15 -15.02
C MET A 70 -21.21 -30.35 -14.81
N THR A 71 -21.97 -29.28 -14.55
CA THR A 71 -23.38 -29.37 -14.15
C THR A 71 -24.37 -29.25 -15.32
N ASP A 72 -24.03 -28.53 -16.39
CA ASP A 72 -24.88 -28.40 -17.58
C ASP A 72 -24.83 -29.64 -18.50
N ASN A 73 -23.84 -30.51 -18.33
CA ASN A 73 -23.62 -31.70 -19.16
C ASN A 73 -24.57 -32.88 -18.84
N LYS A 74 -25.87 -32.61 -18.72
CA LYS A 74 -26.94 -33.63 -18.56
C LYS A 74 -27.11 -34.56 -19.77
N LYS A 75 -26.44 -34.30 -20.90
CA LYS A 75 -26.42 -35.17 -22.09
C LYS A 75 -24.99 -35.26 -22.63
N ASN A 76 -24.27 -36.30 -22.21
CA ASN A 76 -22.95 -36.69 -22.74
C ASN A 76 -21.89 -35.58 -22.71
N GLY A 77 -21.38 -35.27 -21.53
CA GLY A 77 -20.20 -34.41 -21.38
C GLY A 77 -19.01 -34.98 -22.14
N ASN A 78 -18.59 -34.26 -23.18
CA ASN A 78 -17.40 -34.56 -23.92
C ASN A 78 -16.19 -34.38 -22.98
N ALA A 79 -15.59 -35.48 -22.52
CA ALA A 79 -14.43 -35.44 -21.62
C ALA A 79 -13.29 -34.56 -22.14
N LYS A 80 -13.24 -34.35 -23.46
CA LYS A 80 -12.33 -33.43 -24.13
C LYS A 80 -12.60 -31.96 -23.76
N GLU A 81 -13.86 -31.51 -23.79
CA GLU A 81 -14.25 -30.13 -23.45
C GLU A 81 -13.98 -29.83 -21.98
N LEU A 82 -14.25 -30.78 -21.08
CA LEU A 82 -13.91 -30.62 -19.66
C LEU A 82 -12.40 -30.47 -19.46
N THR A 83 -11.61 -31.28 -20.18
CA THR A 83 -10.14 -31.20 -20.13
C THR A 83 -9.64 -29.86 -20.69
N GLU A 84 -10.23 -29.38 -21.77
CA GLU A 84 -9.92 -28.08 -22.37
C GLU A 84 -10.22 -26.93 -21.39
N HIS A 85 -11.39 -26.94 -20.74
CA HIS A 85 -11.74 -25.93 -19.72
C HIS A 85 -10.84 -25.98 -18.48
N TYR A 86 -10.44 -27.18 -18.05
CA TYR A 86 -9.49 -27.33 -16.95
C TYR A 86 -8.12 -26.77 -17.32
N GLN A 87 -7.61 -27.09 -18.51
CA GLN A 87 -6.33 -26.56 -19.01
C GLN A 87 -6.37 -25.03 -19.14
N GLU A 88 -7.46 -24.47 -19.67
CA GLU A 88 -7.69 -23.03 -19.78
C GLU A 88 -7.69 -22.36 -18.39
N MET A 89 -8.37 -22.96 -17.41
CA MET A 89 -8.40 -22.49 -16.02
C MET A 89 -6.98 -22.46 -15.42
N VAL A 90 -6.26 -23.59 -15.48
CA VAL A 90 -4.91 -23.70 -14.90
C VAL A 90 -3.96 -22.69 -15.53
N LYS A 91 -4.03 -22.52 -16.86
CA LYS A 91 -3.24 -21.51 -17.57
C LYS A 91 -3.58 -20.10 -17.09
N THR A 92 -4.86 -19.74 -17.07
CA THR A 92 -5.32 -18.41 -16.62
C THR A 92 -4.87 -18.10 -15.20
N LEU A 93 -4.98 -19.08 -14.28
CA LEU A 93 -4.58 -18.91 -12.89
C LEU A 93 -3.07 -18.80 -12.73
N THR A 94 -2.32 -19.54 -13.54
CA THR A 94 -0.85 -19.49 -13.56
C THR A 94 -0.37 -18.14 -14.06
N ASP A 95 -0.93 -17.67 -15.18
CA ASP A 95 -0.61 -16.37 -15.78
C ASP A 95 -0.94 -15.23 -14.81
N ALA A 96 -2.13 -15.25 -14.18
CA ALA A 96 -2.53 -14.26 -13.18
C ALA A 96 -1.62 -14.28 -11.94
N ASN A 97 -1.20 -15.45 -11.46
CA ASN A 97 -0.25 -15.56 -10.35
C ASN A 97 1.13 -15.02 -10.72
N LEU A 98 1.62 -15.31 -11.93
CA LEU A 98 2.92 -14.84 -12.39
C LEU A 98 2.93 -13.31 -12.50
N GLU A 99 1.86 -12.73 -13.06
CA GLU A 99 1.67 -11.28 -13.13
C GLU A 99 1.59 -10.65 -11.73
N ARG A 100 0.81 -11.26 -10.82
CA ARG A 100 0.73 -10.82 -9.42
C ARG A 100 2.12 -10.79 -8.77
N PHE A 101 2.90 -11.87 -8.89
CA PHE A 101 4.24 -11.92 -8.31
C PHE A 101 5.17 -10.86 -8.88
N ALA A 102 5.12 -10.60 -10.19
CA ALA A 102 5.88 -9.54 -10.82
C ALA A 102 5.53 -8.16 -10.21
N LYS A 103 4.22 -7.85 -10.09
CA LYS A 103 3.75 -6.59 -9.50
C LYS A 103 4.12 -6.47 -8.01
N VAL A 104 3.94 -7.52 -7.22
CA VAL A 104 4.33 -7.55 -5.80
C VAL A 104 5.84 -7.33 -5.63
N SER A 105 6.67 -7.91 -6.51
CA SER A 105 8.12 -7.70 -6.46
C SER A 105 8.51 -6.24 -6.72
N GLN A 106 7.79 -5.55 -7.61
CA GLN A 106 7.98 -4.12 -7.90
C GLN A 106 7.51 -3.25 -6.72
N LEU A 107 6.32 -3.52 -6.17
CA LEU A 107 5.79 -2.81 -5.00
C LEU A 107 6.74 -2.88 -3.81
N SER A 108 7.40 -4.01 -3.58
CA SER A 108 8.40 -4.16 -2.52
C SER A 108 9.65 -3.29 -2.75
N HIS A 109 10.05 -3.10 -4.01
CA HIS A 109 11.17 -2.22 -4.35
C HIS A 109 10.78 -0.75 -4.20
N GLU A 110 9.60 -0.36 -4.66
CA GLU A 110 9.09 1.01 -4.56
C GLU A 110 8.86 1.39 -3.10
N PHE A 111 8.28 0.52 -2.28
CA PHE A 111 8.12 0.74 -0.84
C PHE A 111 9.43 1.08 -0.15
N ARG A 112 10.46 0.26 -0.36
CA ARG A 112 11.78 0.47 0.24
C ARG A 112 12.38 1.79 -0.22
N ARG A 113 12.19 2.16 -1.49
CA ARG A 113 12.63 3.47 -2.01
C ARG A 113 11.91 4.61 -1.31
N SER A 114 10.58 4.59 -1.25
CA SER A 114 9.80 5.65 -0.60
C SER A 114 10.09 5.77 0.91
N LEU A 115 10.33 4.65 1.59
CA LEU A 115 10.80 4.70 2.99
C LEU A 115 12.18 5.35 3.11
N TRP A 116 13.10 5.06 2.19
CA TRP A 116 14.44 5.68 2.19
C TRP A 116 14.42 7.16 1.87
N GLU A 117 13.43 7.65 1.13
CA GLU A 117 13.27 9.07 0.81
C GLU A 117 12.74 9.89 2.01
N GLU A 118 12.14 9.24 3.01
CA GLU A 118 11.58 9.89 4.20
C GLU A 118 12.48 9.79 5.46
N ILE A 119 13.59 9.04 5.41
CA ILE A 119 14.60 8.90 6.49
C ILE A 119 15.79 9.81 6.22
#